data_AF-A0A1H0PMB0-F1
#
_entry.id   AF-A0A1H0PMB0-F1
#
_cell.length_a   1.000
_cell.length_b   1.000
_cell.length_c   1.000
_cell.angle_alpha   90.00
_cell.angle_beta   90.00
_cell.angle_gamma   90.00
#
_symmetry.space_group_name_H-M   'P 1'
#
loop_
_entity.id
_entity.type
_entity.pdbx_description
1 polymer ?
#
loop_
_entity_poly.entity_id
_entity_poly.type
_entity_poly.pdbx_seq_one_letter_code
_entity_poly.pdbx_strand_id
1 'polypeptide(L)'
;MRMRKVMAAALTGLALIGLAGTATASPSTDVVWPPKDVTPVHKTKAELEKQAAGFTARQQKTFPRIFAGARNVSPGNWGGEAEGLFDDMQYMTNWTTFDVRDQASTVFMQVNAPGFFQTSPKQLCERDKCTGEVSDHRGGVTVFTKDEVHGITVAWNFRRSGEVVWAQSWTPGTEAQLAVVASDRAYTFTR
;
A
#
# COMPACT_ATOMS: atom_id res chain seq x y z
N MET A 1 38.65 47.77 -18.11
CA MET A 1 39.55 46.68 -18.52
C MET A 1 39.83 45.82 -17.29
N ARG A 2 39.67 44.47 -17.38
CA ARG A 2 39.89 43.41 -16.35
C ARG A 2 38.92 43.45 -15.13
N MET A 3 37.82 42.68 -15.02
CA MET A 3 37.49 41.24 -15.09
C MET A 3 38.01 40.32 -13.97
N ARG A 4 37.02 39.70 -13.28
CA ARG A 4 36.97 38.40 -12.55
C ARG A 4 37.65 38.37 -11.17
N LYS A 5 37.01 37.84 -10.12
CA LYS A 5 36.52 36.45 -10.01
C LYS A 5 35.22 36.32 -9.20
N VAL A 6 34.29 35.57 -9.77
CA VAL A 6 33.10 34.99 -9.14
C VAL A 6 33.51 33.63 -8.58
N MET A 7 33.17 33.33 -7.33
CA MET A 7 33.13 31.95 -6.82
C MET A 7 31.68 31.50 -6.82
N ALA A 8 31.34 30.70 -7.83
CA ALA A 8 30.10 29.95 -7.88
C ALA A 8 30.25 28.74 -6.96
N ALA A 9 29.48 28.69 -5.87
CA ALA A 9 29.27 27.47 -5.12
C ALA A 9 28.33 26.58 -5.92
N ALA A 10 28.82 25.39 -6.30
CA ALA A 10 28.09 24.39 -7.03
C ALA A 10 26.95 23.83 -6.15
N LEU A 11 25.71 24.16 -6.51
CA LEU A 11 24.52 23.42 -6.09
C LEU A 11 24.49 22.10 -6.85
N THR A 12 24.90 21.03 -6.19
CA THR A 12 24.70 19.65 -6.65
C THR A 12 23.20 19.34 -6.71
N GLY A 13 22.64 19.49 -7.91
CA GLY A 13 21.69 18.61 -8.58
C GLY A 13 20.57 17.95 -7.75
N LEU A 14 19.42 18.61 -7.68
CA LEU A 14 18.12 17.96 -7.55
C LEU A 14 17.68 17.48 -8.95
N ALA A 15 17.91 16.22 -9.27
CA ALA A 15 17.30 15.56 -10.42
C ALA A 15 16.07 14.78 -9.97
N LEU A 16 14.92 15.47 -9.87
CA LEU A 16 13.58 14.89 -9.86
C LEU A 16 12.93 15.23 -11.21
N ILE A 17 13.47 14.65 -12.29
CA ILE A 17 12.89 14.73 -13.62
C ILE A 17 12.84 13.30 -14.15
N GLY A 18 11.64 12.74 -14.28
CA GLY A 18 11.45 11.42 -14.88
C GLY A 18 10.23 10.62 -14.44
N LEU A 19 9.07 11.25 -14.19
CA LEU A 19 7.79 10.53 -14.13
C LEU A 19 6.99 10.82 -15.41
N ALA A 20 7.56 10.42 -16.54
CA ALA A 20 6.86 10.26 -17.81
C ALA A 20 7.28 8.90 -18.39
N GLY A 21 7.09 7.85 -17.60
CA GLY A 21 7.14 6.49 -18.09
C GLY A 21 5.75 6.14 -18.63
N THR A 22 5.64 5.97 -19.93
CA THR A 22 4.54 5.18 -20.51
C THR A 22 4.53 3.85 -19.79
N ALA A 23 3.48 3.59 -19.00
CA ALA A 23 3.26 2.30 -18.37
C ALA A 23 2.99 1.27 -19.47
N THR A 24 4.06 0.70 -20.02
CA THR A 24 3.96 -0.58 -20.72
C THR A 24 3.52 -1.58 -19.66
N ALA A 25 2.36 -2.18 -19.86
CA ALA A 25 1.95 -3.38 -19.13
C ALA A 25 2.97 -4.46 -19.47
N SER A 26 4.04 -4.54 -18.69
CA SER A 26 4.95 -5.68 -18.72
C SER A 26 4.14 -6.90 -18.28
N PRO A 27 4.34 -8.06 -18.93
CA PRO A 27 3.77 -9.29 -18.41
C PRO A 27 4.30 -9.43 -17.00
N SER A 28 3.38 -9.55 -16.04
CA SER A 28 3.71 -9.64 -14.62
C SER A 28 4.87 -10.58 -14.45
N THR A 29 5.97 -10.10 -13.86
CA THR A 29 7.11 -10.97 -13.52
C THR A 29 6.56 -12.25 -12.91
N ASP A 30 7.00 -13.43 -13.37
CA ASP A 30 6.50 -14.75 -12.96
C ASP A 30 6.73 -14.99 -11.46
N VAL A 31 5.98 -14.30 -10.62
CA VAL A 31 5.91 -14.50 -9.18
C VAL A 31 5.11 -15.78 -9.01
N VAL A 32 5.80 -16.86 -8.67
CA VAL A 32 5.15 -18.10 -8.24
C VAL A 32 4.32 -17.79 -7.00
N TRP A 33 3.01 -17.96 -7.11
CA TRP A 33 2.06 -17.57 -6.08
C TRP A 33 1.01 -18.67 -5.80
N PRO A 34 0.67 -18.90 -4.52
CA PRO A 34 1.41 -18.45 -3.34
C PRO A 34 2.84 -19.03 -3.32
N PRO A 35 3.79 -18.42 -2.59
CA PRO A 35 5.12 -19.01 -2.45
C PRO A 35 5.03 -20.42 -1.83
N LYS A 36 5.86 -21.36 -2.28
CA LYS A 36 5.79 -22.76 -1.82
C LYS A 36 6.11 -22.93 -0.33
N ASP A 37 6.98 -22.07 0.20
CA ASP A 37 7.51 -22.17 1.56
C ASP A 37 6.88 -21.13 2.51
N VAL A 38 5.61 -20.79 2.28
CA VAL A 38 4.88 -19.92 3.21
C VAL A 38 4.66 -20.67 4.52
N THR A 39 5.07 -20.07 5.63
CA THR A 39 4.60 -20.54 6.93
C THR A 39 3.34 -19.76 7.33
N PRO A 40 2.21 -20.44 7.55
CA PRO A 40 1.01 -19.80 8.08
C PRO A 40 1.31 -19.08 9.39
N VAL A 41 0.62 -17.95 9.60
CA VAL A 41 0.70 -17.20 10.85
C VAL A 41 -0.69 -17.19 11.46
N HIS A 42 -0.81 -17.83 12.62
CA HIS A 42 -1.99 -17.77 13.45
C HIS A 42 -1.70 -16.91 14.66
N LYS A 43 -2.64 -16.05 15.02
CA LYS A 43 -2.52 -15.12 16.14
C LYS A 43 -3.74 -15.26 17.03
N THR A 44 -3.47 -15.19 18.33
CA THR A 44 -4.51 -15.01 19.33
C THR A 44 -5.18 -13.66 19.17
N LYS A 45 -6.39 -13.53 19.71
CA LYS A 45 -7.10 -12.25 19.83
C LYS A 45 -6.21 -11.12 20.38
N ALA A 46 -5.49 -11.37 21.47
CA ALA A 46 -4.65 -10.34 22.10
C ALA A 46 -3.48 -9.88 21.21
N GLU A 47 -2.89 -10.79 20.42
CA GLU A 47 -1.84 -10.46 19.47
C GLU A 47 -2.38 -9.65 18.29
N LEU A 48 -3.57 -9.99 17.81
CA LEU A 48 -4.24 -9.24 16.77
C LEU A 48 -4.61 -7.84 17.28
N GLU A 49 -5.16 -7.69 18.49
CA GLU A 49 -5.49 -6.38 19.09
C GLU A 49 -4.24 -5.50 19.22
N LYS A 50 -3.12 -6.07 19.68
CA LYS A 50 -1.83 -5.38 19.72
C LYS A 50 -1.37 -4.94 18.33
N GLN A 51 -1.56 -5.79 17.33
CA GLN A 51 -1.22 -5.49 15.94
C GLN A 51 -2.10 -4.38 15.35
N ALA A 52 -3.42 -4.41 15.60
CA ALA A 52 -4.37 -3.36 15.23
C ALA A 52 -3.94 -2.00 15.78
N ALA A 53 -3.62 -1.94 17.08
CA ALA A 53 -3.13 -0.72 17.71
C ALA A 53 -1.84 -0.20 17.04
N GLY A 54 -0.91 -1.09 16.70
CA GLY A 54 0.32 -0.76 15.98
C GLY A 54 0.04 -0.19 14.57
N PHE A 55 -0.90 -0.79 13.84
CA PHE A 55 -1.30 -0.33 12.52
C PHE A 55 -2.03 1.02 12.57
N THR A 56 -2.93 1.21 13.53
CA THR A 56 -3.61 2.50 13.77
C THR A 56 -2.61 3.61 14.05
N ALA A 57 -1.66 3.39 14.97
CA ALA A 57 -0.61 4.36 15.27
C ALA A 57 0.27 4.66 14.05
N ARG A 58 0.52 3.65 13.20
CA ARG A 58 1.23 3.82 11.94
C ARG A 58 0.45 4.73 10.98
N GLN A 59 -0.83 4.49 10.77
CA GLN A 59 -1.69 5.27 9.87
C GLN A 59 -1.72 6.75 10.28
N GLN A 60 -1.97 7.04 11.55
CA GLN A 60 -1.96 8.41 12.10
C GLN A 60 -0.63 9.13 11.82
N LYS A 61 0.49 8.39 11.90
CA LYS A 61 1.83 8.93 11.70
C LYS A 61 2.21 9.13 10.22
N THR A 62 1.72 8.29 9.32
CA THR A 62 2.18 8.26 7.91
C THR A 62 1.22 8.93 6.94
N PHE A 63 -0.09 8.89 7.16
CA PHE A 63 -1.07 9.44 6.23
C PHE A 63 -0.84 10.92 5.89
N PRO A 64 -0.50 11.82 6.85
CA PRO A 64 -0.18 13.23 6.54
C PRO A 64 0.99 13.43 5.58
N ARG A 65 1.88 12.43 5.50
CA ARG A 65 3.05 12.42 4.62
C ARG A 65 2.76 11.77 3.28
N ILE A 66 2.02 10.66 3.29
CA ILE A 66 1.64 9.93 2.08
C ILE A 66 0.68 10.78 1.25
N PHE A 67 -0.36 11.30 1.91
CA PHE A 67 -1.30 12.25 1.37
C PHE A 67 -0.89 13.63 1.84
N ALA A 68 -0.04 14.30 1.06
CA ALA A 68 0.57 15.56 1.47
C ALA A 68 -0.49 16.59 1.89
N GLY A 69 -0.41 17.04 3.14
CA GLY A 69 -1.37 17.98 3.72
C GLY A 69 -2.62 17.33 4.31
N ALA A 70 -2.66 15.99 4.44
CA ALA A 70 -3.76 15.33 5.11
C ALA A 70 -3.82 15.71 6.59
N ARG A 71 -5.04 16.00 7.05
CA ARG A 71 -5.37 16.34 8.43
C ARG A 71 -6.56 15.51 8.92
N ASN A 72 -6.86 15.57 10.21
CA ASN A 72 -7.98 14.84 10.82
C ASN A 72 -7.97 13.34 10.50
N VAL A 73 -6.76 12.75 10.48
CA VAL A 73 -6.59 11.32 10.17
C VAL A 73 -7.22 10.49 11.28
N SER A 74 -8.27 9.76 10.93
CA SER A 74 -9.05 8.92 11.82
C SER A 74 -9.12 7.51 11.26
N PRO A 75 -8.20 6.62 11.65
CA PRO A 75 -8.37 5.19 11.41
C PRO A 75 -9.56 4.66 12.19
N GLY A 76 -10.39 3.84 11.56
CA GLY A 76 -11.44 3.10 12.24
C GLY A 76 -10.87 1.90 13.01
N ASN A 77 -11.76 1.02 13.43
CA ASN A 77 -11.37 -0.28 14.01
C ASN A 77 -10.81 -1.18 12.92
N TRP A 78 -9.94 -2.10 13.30
CA TRP A 78 -9.41 -3.10 12.38
C TRP A 78 -10.26 -4.38 12.40
N GLY A 79 -10.71 -4.89 11.26
CA GLY A 79 -11.37 -6.19 11.11
C GLY A 79 -12.48 -6.46 12.12
N GLY A 80 -12.49 -7.67 12.69
CA GLY A 80 -13.46 -8.12 13.69
C GLY A 80 -13.43 -7.35 15.02
N GLU A 81 -12.55 -6.37 15.22
CA GLU A 81 -12.52 -5.54 16.43
C GLU A 81 -13.84 -4.80 16.63
N ALA A 82 -14.46 -4.30 15.55
CA ALA A 82 -15.77 -3.65 15.61
C ALA A 82 -16.90 -4.59 16.06
N GLU A 83 -16.75 -5.89 15.82
CA GLU A 83 -17.75 -6.92 16.10
C GLU A 83 -17.36 -7.80 17.31
N GLY A 84 -16.19 -7.56 17.92
CA GLY A 84 -15.62 -8.40 18.98
C GLY A 84 -15.09 -9.78 18.51
N LEU A 85 -15.06 -10.02 17.20
CA LEU A 85 -14.78 -11.31 16.52
C LEU A 85 -13.32 -11.44 16.08
N PHE A 86 -12.38 -10.99 16.90
CA PHE A 86 -10.95 -10.95 16.56
C PHE A 86 -10.20 -12.29 16.73
N ASP A 87 -10.89 -13.43 16.66
CA ASP A 87 -10.29 -14.74 16.90
C ASP A 87 -9.97 -15.45 15.59
N ASP A 88 -8.77 -16.05 15.51
CA ASP A 88 -8.24 -16.79 14.34
C ASP A 88 -8.31 -16.07 12.97
N MET A 89 -8.44 -14.74 12.94
CA MET A 89 -8.51 -13.98 11.70
C MET A 89 -7.18 -14.07 10.92
N GLN A 90 -7.28 -14.42 9.63
CA GLN A 90 -6.16 -14.48 8.70
C GLN A 90 -6.03 -13.20 7.84
N TYR A 91 -6.80 -12.16 8.19
CA TYR A 91 -6.71 -10.84 7.58
C TYR A 91 -7.24 -9.78 8.54
N MET A 92 -6.83 -8.53 8.34
CA MET A 92 -7.33 -7.36 9.07
C MET A 92 -7.65 -6.25 8.07
N THR A 93 -8.84 -5.68 8.17
CA THR A 93 -9.32 -4.60 7.29
C THR A 93 -9.47 -3.29 8.06
N ASN A 94 -9.35 -2.14 7.41
CA ASN A 94 -9.62 -0.86 8.06
C ASN A 94 -10.07 0.19 7.07
N TRP A 95 -10.92 1.08 7.55
CA TRP A 95 -11.26 2.34 6.90
C TRP A 95 -10.51 3.47 7.59
N THR A 96 -9.72 4.25 6.87
CA THR A 96 -9.12 5.48 7.37
C THR A 96 -9.72 6.67 6.67
N THR A 97 -10.33 7.56 7.43
CA THR A 97 -10.83 8.85 6.94
C THR A 97 -9.85 9.97 7.26
N PHE A 98 -9.77 10.98 6.41
CA PHE A 98 -8.91 12.15 6.58
C PHE A 98 -9.34 13.26 5.62
N ASP A 99 -8.92 14.50 5.85
CA ASP A 99 -9.17 15.60 4.92
C ASP A 99 -7.91 15.95 4.14
N VAL A 100 -8.02 16.14 2.83
CA VAL A 100 -6.96 16.71 1.99
C VAL A 100 -7.52 17.90 1.24
N ARG A 101 -6.90 19.08 1.37
CA ARG A 101 -7.37 20.32 0.72
C ARG A 101 -8.87 20.58 0.95
N ASP A 102 -9.29 20.44 2.21
CA ASP A 102 -10.67 20.61 2.67
C ASP A 102 -11.69 19.62 2.10
N GLN A 103 -11.23 18.53 1.45
CA GLN A 103 -12.08 17.44 0.98
C GLN A 103 -11.90 16.20 1.83
N ALA A 104 -13.01 15.65 2.30
CA ALA A 104 -13.03 14.36 2.99
C ALA A 104 -12.57 13.26 2.02
N SER A 105 -11.62 12.44 2.48
CA SER A 105 -11.02 11.34 1.75
C SER A 105 -11.06 10.10 2.62
N THR A 106 -11.13 8.95 1.95
CA THR A 106 -11.19 7.65 2.61
C THR A 106 -10.29 6.67 1.88
N VAL A 107 -9.48 5.94 2.65
CA VAL A 107 -8.72 4.79 2.17
C VAL A 107 -9.23 3.56 2.91
N PHE A 108 -9.61 2.53 2.16
CA PHE A 108 -9.82 1.20 2.73
C PHE A 108 -8.54 0.38 2.53
N MET A 109 -8.17 -0.41 3.53
CA MET A 109 -6.98 -1.25 3.50
C MET A 109 -7.30 -2.63 4.04
N GLN A 110 -6.62 -3.64 3.51
CA GLN A 110 -6.61 -4.99 4.06
C GLN A 110 -5.18 -5.54 4.09
N VAL A 111 -4.83 -6.14 5.22
CA VAL A 111 -3.59 -6.89 5.42
C VAL A 111 -3.98 -8.36 5.49
N ASN A 112 -3.43 -9.19 4.61
CA ASN A 112 -3.66 -10.65 4.60
C ASN A 112 -2.43 -11.36 5.15
N ALA A 113 -2.66 -12.32 6.03
CA ALA A 113 -1.61 -13.18 6.57
C ALA A 113 -0.91 -13.98 5.45
N PRO A 114 0.34 -14.41 5.67
CA PRO A 114 1.05 -15.26 4.72
C PRO A 114 0.22 -16.45 4.27
N GLY A 115 0.00 -16.59 2.96
CA GLY A 115 -0.67 -17.76 2.38
C GLY A 115 -2.19 -17.75 2.52
N PHE A 116 -2.79 -16.69 3.07
CA PHE A 116 -4.24 -16.56 3.09
C PHE A 116 -4.80 -16.19 1.70
N PHE A 117 -4.14 -15.26 1.01
CA PHE A 117 -4.57 -14.80 -0.31
C PHE A 117 -4.06 -15.72 -1.42
N GLN A 118 -4.96 -16.49 -2.04
CA GLN A 118 -4.59 -17.54 -3.01
C GLN A 118 -4.45 -17.05 -4.46
N THR A 119 -5.12 -15.96 -4.81
CA THR A 119 -5.09 -15.41 -6.17
C THR A 119 -3.72 -14.82 -6.48
N SER A 120 -3.10 -15.25 -7.59
CA SER A 120 -1.82 -14.70 -8.03
C SER A 120 -1.97 -13.28 -8.59
N PRO A 121 -0.88 -12.48 -8.68
CA PRO A 121 -0.90 -11.19 -9.37
C PRO A 121 -1.49 -11.29 -10.79
N LYS A 122 -1.12 -12.34 -11.54
CA LYS A 122 -1.63 -12.58 -12.89
C LYS A 122 -3.13 -12.85 -12.91
N GLN A 123 -3.61 -13.74 -12.06
CA GLN A 123 -5.04 -14.06 -11.96
C GLN A 123 -5.87 -12.85 -11.50
N LEU A 124 -5.30 -12.03 -10.60
CA LEU A 124 -5.90 -10.77 -10.20
C LEU A 124 -6.05 -9.83 -11.40
N CYS A 125 -5.03 -9.71 -12.25
CA CYS A 125 -5.09 -8.89 -13.45
C CYS A 125 -6.07 -9.39 -14.51
N GLU A 126 -6.22 -10.71 -14.63
CA GLU A 126 -7.24 -11.32 -15.49
C GLU A 126 -8.66 -11.00 -14.98
N ARG A 127 -8.84 -10.86 -13.66
CA ARG A 127 -10.13 -10.53 -13.03
C ARG A 127 -10.47 -9.03 -13.06
N ASP A 128 -9.54 -8.17 -12.63
CA ASP A 128 -9.83 -6.78 -12.23
C ASP A 128 -9.19 -5.71 -13.14
N LYS A 129 -8.74 -6.09 -14.35
CA LYS A 129 -8.08 -5.21 -15.33
C LYS A 129 -6.95 -4.38 -14.69
N CYS A 130 -5.75 -4.94 -14.70
CA CYS A 130 -4.58 -4.22 -14.22
C CYS A 130 -4.24 -3.01 -15.11
N THR A 131 -3.87 -1.91 -14.45
CA THR A 131 -3.47 -0.65 -15.08
C THR A 131 -1.96 -0.44 -15.03
N GLY A 132 -1.24 -1.22 -14.21
CA GLY A 132 0.21 -1.22 -14.14
C GLY A 132 0.74 -2.10 -13.02
N GLU A 133 2.07 -2.17 -12.94
CA GLU A 133 2.78 -2.86 -11.87
C GLU A 133 4.11 -2.17 -11.55
N VAL A 134 4.57 -2.35 -10.31
CA VAL A 134 5.88 -1.89 -9.84
C VAL A 134 6.47 -2.94 -8.90
N SER A 135 7.69 -3.40 -9.19
CA SER A 135 8.45 -4.23 -8.26
C SER A 135 9.09 -3.38 -7.17
N ASP A 136 9.10 -3.89 -5.93
CA ASP A 136 9.82 -3.29 -4.83
C ASP A 136 11.23 -3.89 -4.66
N HIS A 137 12.15 -3.12 -4.08
CA HIS A 137 13.55 -3.53 -3.86
C HIS A 137 13.72 -4.71 -2.87
N ARG A 138 12.63 -5.17 -2.24
CA ARG A 138 12.61 -6.35 -1.35
C ARG A 138 12.00 -7.58 -2.04
N GLY A 139 11.75 -7.47 -3.36
CA GLY A 139 11.24 -8.53 -4.22
C GLY A 139 9.74 -8.80 -4.07
N GLY A 140 8.98 -7.87 -3.50
CA GLY A 140 7.53 -7.85 -3.68
C GLY A 140 7.12 -7.17 -4.98
N VAL A 141 5.88 -7.37 -5.41
CA VAL A 141 5.28 -6.69 -6.57
C VAL A 141 4.00 -5.97 -6.15
N THR A 142 3.89 -4.71 -6.52
CA THR A 142 2.67 -3.93 -6.41
C THR A 142 1.96 -3.90 -7.74
N VAL A 143 0.71 -4.34 -7.76
CA VAL A 143 -0.16 -4.34 -8.93
C VAL A 143 -1.29 -3.33 -8.74
N PHE A 144 -1.61 -2.57 -9.79
CA PHE A 144 -2.70 -1.59 -9.75
C PHE A 144 -3.91 -2.11 -10.51
N THR A 145 -5.06 -2.14 -9.87
CA THR A 145 -6.34 -2.49 -10.51
C THR A 145 -7.31 -1.31 -10.47
N LYS A 146 -8.25 -1.30 -11.41
CA LYS A 146 -9.27 -0.25 -11.48
C LYS A 146 -10.64 -0.86 -11.74
N ASP A 147 -11.58 -0.56 -10.84
CA ASP A 147 -13.01 -0.78 -11.08
C ASP A 147 -13.58 0.50 -11.68
N GLU A 148 -13.78 0.51 -13.00
CA GLU A 148 -14.33 1.67 -13.71
C GLU A 148 -15.80 1.93 -13.39
N VAL A 149 -16.56 0.89 -12.97
CA VAL A 149 -17.98 1.00 -12.63
C VAL A 149 -18.17 1.77 -11.32
N HIS A 150 -17.32 1.47 -10.33
CA HIS A 150 -17.39 2.10 -9.01
C HIS A 150 -16.37 3.22 -8.80
N GLY A 151 -15.53 3.49 -9.80
CA GLY A 151 -14.47 4.51 -9.73
C GLY A 151 -13.39 4.19 -8.69
N ILE A 152 -13.11 2.92 -8.45
CA ILE A 152 -12.17 2.48 -7.42
C ILE A 152 -10.81 2.23 -8.06
N THR A 153 -9.77 2.80 -7.45
CA THR A 153 -8.37 2.43 -7.71
C THR A 153 -7.87 1.61 -6.53
N VAL A 154 -7.17 0.51 -6.81
CA VAL A 154 -6.56 -0.37 -5.78
C VAL A 154 -5.08 -0.60 -6.08
N ALA A 155 -4.24 -0.54 -5.06
CA ALA A 155 -2.86 -1.00 -5.12
C ALA A 155 -2.71 -2.27 -4.27
N TRP A 156 -2.25 -3.36 -4.87
CA TRP A 156 -2.06 -4.68 -4.26
C TRP A 156 -0.58 -5.01 -4.16
N ASN A 157 0.00 -5.01 -2.97
CA ASN A 157 1.39 -5.41 -2.74
C ASN A 157 1.48 -6.88 -2.33
N PHE A 158 1.93 -7.71 -3.27
CA PHE A 158 2.25 -9.12 -3.08
C PHE A 158 3.68 -9.25 -2.58
N ARG A 159 3.88 -9.85 -1.42
CA ARG A 159 5.18 -9.92 -0.74
C ARG A 159 5.78 -11.31 -0.86
N ARG A 160 7.12 -11.41 -0.87
CA ARG A 160 7.80 -12.72 -0.89
C ARG A 160 7.45 -13.61 0.30
N SER A 161 7.04 -13.01 1.42
CA SER A 161 6.54 -13.73 2.60
C SER A 161 5.25 -14.51 2.33
N GLY A 162 4.55 -14.25 1.23
CA GLY A 162 3.21 -14.76 0.95
C GLY A 162 2.09 -13.89 1.51
N GLU A 163 2.42 -12.76 2.13
CA GLU A 163 1.44 -11.75 2.54
C GLU A 163 0.97 -10.92 1.35
N VAL A 164 -0.27 -10.45 1.43
CA VAL A 164 -0.81 -9.45 0.51
C VAL A 164 -1.36 -8.30 1.32
N VAL A 165 -0.88 -7.10 1.05
CA VAL A 165 -1.48 -5.87 1.59
C VAL A 165 -2.02 -5.08 0.44
N TRP A 166 -3.26 -4.64 0.54
CA TRP A 166 -3.86 -3.82 -0.50
C TRP A 166 -4.60 -2.64 0.09
N ALA A 167 -4.62 -1.55 -0.66
CA ALA A 167 -5.27 -0.31 -0.29
C ALA A 167 -6.05 0.25 -1.48
N GLN A 168 -7.26 0.76 -1.24
CA GLN A 168 -8.12 1.32 -2.25
C GLN A 168 -8.64 2.72 -1.89
N SER A 169 -9.03 3.46 -2.92
CA SER A 169 -9.62 4.79 -2.85
C SER A 169 -10.61 4.99 -3.99
N TRP A 170 -11.59 5.88 -3.79
CA TRP A 170 -12.52 6.37 -4.80
C TRP A 170 -12.06 7.69 -5.44
N THR A 171 -10.89 8.19 -5.03
CA THR A 171 -10.32 9.44 -5.53
C THR A 171 -9.34 9.13 -6.67
N PRO A 172 -9.58 9.63 -7.89
CA PRO A 172 -8.65 9.47 -9.00
C PRO A 172 -7.27 10.06 -8.71
N GLY A 173 -6.21 9.46 -9.27
CA GLY A 173 -4.85 9.98 -9.13
C GLY A 173 -4.18 9.66 -7.80
N THR A 174 -4.70 8.66 -7.07
CA THR A 174 -4.16 8.21 -5.77
C THR A 174 -3.29 6.96 -5.86
N GLU A 175 -3.02 6.45 -7.05
CA GLU A 175 -2.27 5.21 -7.31
C GLU A 175 -0.94 5.19 -6.55
N ALA A 176 -0.14 6.25 -6.66
CA ALA A 176 1.17 6.33 -6.02
C ALA A 176 1.06 6.30 -4.49
N GLN A 177 0.09 7.01 -3.91
CA GLN A 177 -0.15 7.04 -2.48
C GLN A 177 -0.61 5.67 -1.98
N LEU A 178 -1.54 5.02 -2.68
CA LEU A 178 -2.00 3.67 -2.35
C LEU A 178 -0.86 2.65 -2.42
N ALA A 179 0.06 2.77 -3.39
CA ALA A 179 1.25 1.93 -3.45
C ALA A 179 2.15 2.10 -2.22
N VAL A 180 2.32 3.34 -1.73
CA VAL A 180 3.10 3.62 -0.52
C VAL A 180 2.41 3.03 0.71
N VAL A 181 1.08 3.11 0.81
CA VAL A 181 0.32 2.46 1.89
C VAL A 181 0.51 0.94 1.84
N ALA A 182 0.24 0.31 0.70
CA ALA A 182 0.30 -1.15 0.54
C ALA A 182 1.71 -1.73 0.74
N SER A 183 2.74 -0.99 0.32
CA SER A 183 4.15 -1.41 0.47
C SER A 183 4.74 -1.15 1.85
N ASP A 184 4.05 -0.42 2.74
CA ASP A 184 4.54 -0.14 4.09
C ASP A 184 4.68 -1.44 4.90
N ARG A 185 5.92 -1.74 5.27
CA ARG A 185 6.29 -2.98 5.99
C ARG A 185 5.86 -2.97 7.45
N ALA A 186 5.39 -1.85 7.98
CA ALA A 186 4.71 -1.83 9.27
C ALA A 186 3.40 -2.63 9.24
N TYR A 187 2.74 -2.76 8.09
CA TYR A 187 1.54 -3.58 7.92
C TYR A 187 1.93 -5.01 7.58
N THR A 188 2.30 -5.81 8.58
CA THR A 188 2.73 -7.20 8.38
C THR A 188 2.21 -8.07 9.53
N PHE A 189 1.78 -9.28 9.22
CA PHE A 189 1.51 -10.33 10.19
C PHE A 189 2.85 -10.90 10.65
N THR A 190 3.49 -10.23 11.61
CA THR A 190 4.66 -10.77 12.31
C THR A 190 4.27 -12.03 13.09
N ARG A 191 5.20 -12.93 13.42
CA ARG A 191 4.95 -13.91 14.50
C ARG A 191 5.07 -13.20 15.83
#